data_AF-A0A9E2TQX4-F1
#
_entry.id   AF-A0A9E2TQX4-F1
#
_cell.length_a   1.000
_cell.length_b   1.000
_cell.length_c   1.000
_cell.angle_alpha   90.00
_cell.angle_beta   90.00
_cell.angle_gamma   90.00
#
_symmetry.space_group_name_H-M   'P 1'
#
loop_
_entity.id
_entity.type
_entity.pdbx_description
1 polymer ?
#
loop_
_entity_poly.entity_id
_entity_poly.type
_entity_poly.pdbx_seq_one_letter_code
_entity_poly.pdbx_strand_id
1 'polypeptide(L)'
;MWIAAKTSWPGHGCWRNAGIHFGMGPRQGPDGTVFVGKTLGIAGEHLSGAQMAAALTQVLGQPVRYQAVSPEVYRTFGFPGGDDIGNMFQFKHDFNAAFCGARDPAVARALHPGLLTFEQWPAANKDRIPLS
;
A
#
# COMPACT_ATOMS: atom_id res chain seq x y z
N MET A 1 0.33 11.15 4.10
CA MET A 1 1.40 10.16 4.36
C MET A 1 2.27 10.10 3.11
N TRP A 2 3.38 10.86 3.06
CA TRP A 2 4.23 10.94 1.87
C TRP A 2 5.65 10.51 2.23
N ILE A 3 6.28 9.73 1.36
CA ILE A 3 7.71 9.49 1.39
C ILE A 3 8.30 10.50 0.42
N ALA A 4 9.06 11.45 0.94
CA ALA A 4 9.55 12.54 0.14
C ALA A 4 10.73 12.10 -0.72
N ALA A 5 10.44 11.64 -1.94
CA ALA A 5 11.34 11.80 -3.08
C ALA A 5 10.75 12.92 -3.94
N LYS A 6 11.49 14.03 -4.12
CA LYS A 6 11.10 15.14 -4.98
C LYS A 6 11.13 14.66 -6.45
N THR A 7 10.10 13.96 -6.90
CA THR A 7 9.92 13.69 -8.32
C THR A 7 8.43 13.72 -8.64
N SER A 8 8.06 14.58 -9.58
CA SER A 8 6.79 14.49 -10.29
C SER A 8 6.74 13.14 -11.00
N TRP A 9 5.76 12.29 -10.71
CA TRP A 9 5.55 11.01 -11.39
C TRP A 9 4.70 11.27 -12.65
N PRO A 10 5.27 11.17 -13.86
CA PRO A 10 4.49 11.27 -15.09
C PRO A 10 3.96 9.87 -15.44
N GLY A 11 2.63 9.72 -15.41
CA GLY A 11 1.95 8.64 -16.13
C GLY A 11 1.97 7.25 -15.49
N HIS A 12 0.76 6.74 -15.22
CA HIS A 12 0.37 5.33 -15.25
C HIS A 12 1.40 4.29 -14.72
N GLY A 13 1.44 4.08 -13.40
CA GLY A 13 2.25 2.98 -12.86
C GLY A 13 2.15 2.76 -11.36
N CYS A 14 1.54 1.63 -10.99
CA CYS A 14 1.81 0.87 -9.77
C CYS A 14 1.56 1.53 -8.39
N TRP A 15 0.30 1.89 -8.12
CA TRP A 15 -0.24 1.86 -6.75
C TRP A 15 -1.51 1.02 -6.71
N ARG A 16 -1.37 -0.31 -6.86
CA ARG A 16 -2.43 -1.23 -6.41
C ARG A 16 -2.15 -1.57 -4.97
N ASN A 17 -2.53 -0.67 -4.06
CA ASN A 17 -2.71 -1.06 -2.66
C ASN A 17 -4.20 -0.91 -2.31
N ALA A 18 -4.80 -2.06 -2.00
CA ALA A 18 -6.14 -2.26 -1.46
C ALA A 18 -7.34 -1.85 -2.32
N GLY A 19 -7.78 -2.78 -3.18
CA GLY A 19 -9.10 -2.75 -3.78
C GLY A 19 -9.16 -3.66 -5.01
N ILE A 20 -9.04 -4.98 -4.82
CA ILE A 20 -9.34 -5.90 -5.91
C ILE A 20 -10.56 -6.73 -5.55
N HIS A 21 -11.70 -6.36 -6.14
CA HIS A 21 -12.80 -7.28 -6.35
C HIS A 21 -12.35 -8.26 -7.44
N PHE A 22 -11.93 -9.46 -7.05
CA PHE A 22 -11.68 -10.53 -7.99
C PHE A 22 -12.89 -11.46 -7.98
N GLY A 23 -13.65 -11.46 -9.09
CA GLY A 23 -14.45 -12.62 -9.48
C GLY A 23 -13.51 -13.74 -9.91
N MET A 24 -12.88 -14.40 -8.95
CA MET A 24 -12.10 -15.62 -9.20
C MET A 24 -12.87 -16.81 -8.63
N GLY A 25 -12.81 -17.94 -9.34
CA GLY A 25 -13.41 -19.22 -8.93
C GLY A 25 -12.98 -19.68 -7.53
N PRO A 26 -13.56 -20.78 -7.02
CA PRO A 26 -13.44 -21.15 -5.61
C PRO A 26 -11.97 -21.34 -5.21
N ARG A 27 -11.43 -20.37 -4.46
CA ARG A 27 -10.18 -20.52 -3.71
C ARG A 27 -10.50 -20.93 -2.28
N GLN A 28 -9.77 -21.90 -1.78
CA GLN A 28 -9.85 -22.38 -0.41
C GLN A 28 -8.81 -21.64 0.43
N GLY A 29 -9.21 -21.20 1.62
CA GLY A 29 -8.30 -20.68 2.64
C GLY A 29 -7.49 -21.79 3.30
N PRO A 30 -6.51 -21.42 4.14
CA PRO A 30 -5.68 -22.37 4.87
C PRO A 30 -6.48 -23.38 5.72
N ASP A 31 -7.69 -23.01 6.15
CA ASP A 31 -8.60 -23.86 6.93
C ASP A 31 -9.67 -24.58 6.08
N GLY A 32 -9.49 -24.63 4.75
CA GLY A 32 -10.48 -25.21 3.83
C GLY A 32 -11.71 -24.35 3.55
N THR A 33 -11.74 -23.12 4.07
CA THR A 33 -12.86 -22.18 3.87
C THR A 33 -12.96 -21.75 2.40
N VAL A 34 -14.12 -21.91 1.78
CA VAL A 34 -14.38 -21.47 0.40
C VAL A 34 -14.77 -19.97 0.40
N PHE A 35 -14.04 -19.14 -0.36
CA PHE A 35 -14.25 -17.68 -0.38
C PHE A 35 -15.38 -17.19 -1.31
N VAL A 36 -16.25 -18.07 -1.79
CA VAL A 36 -17.37 -17.68 -2.67
C VAL A 36 -18.34 -16.75 -1.92
N GLY A 37 -18.61 -15.57 -2.50
CA GLY A 37 -19.47 -14.56 -1.90
C GLY A 37 -18.87 -13.80 -0.71
N LYS A 38 -17.56 -13.92 -0.46
CA LYS A 38 -16.84 -13.18 0.59
C LYS A 38 -16.01 -12.04 0.01
N THR A 39 -15.97 -10.92 0.73
CA THR A 39 -15.02 -9.84 0.45
C THR A 39 -13.72 -10.13 1.20
N LEU A 40 -12.61 -10.20 0.47
CA LEU A 40 -11.30 -10.42 1.04
C LEU A 40 -10.41 -9.19 0.87
N GLY A 41 -9.94 -8.64 1.98
CA GLY A 41 -8.90 -7.62 1.96
C GLY A 41 -7.52 -8.22 1.76
N ILE A 42 -6.72 -7.63 0.88
CA ILE A 42 -5.35 -8.07 0.60
C ILE A 42 -4.36 -6.99 1.06
N ALA A 43 -3.37 -7.41 1.85
CA ALA A 43 -2.20 -6.63 2.20
C ALA A 43 -0.97 -7.55 2.31
N GLY A 44 0.20 -7.09 1.86
CA GLY A 44 1.47 -7.81 2.05
C GLY A 44 2.04 -7.61 3.46
N GLU A 45 1.91 -6.39 3.98
CA GLU A 45 2.33 -5.94 5.30
C GLU A 45 1.53 -4.70 5.73
N HIS A 46 1.54 -4.40 7.02
CA HIS A 46 1.04 -3.14 7.59
C HIS A 46 2.19 -2.39 8.24
N LEU A 47 2.68 -1.34 7.57
CA LEU A 47 3.82 -0.56 8.00
C LEU A 47 3.42 0.89 8.27
N SER A 48 4.05 1.48 9.30
CA SER A 48 4.05 2.92 9.50
C SER A 48 4.87 3.63 8.41
N GLY A 49 4.68 4.94 8.29
CA GLY A 49 5.46 5.75 7.35
C GLY A 49 6.96 5.70 7.64
N ALA A 50 7.33 5.66 8.92
CA ALA A 50 8.73 5.53 9.35
C ALA A 50 9.34 4.18 8.94
N GLN A 51 8.61 3.07 9.11
CA GLN A 51 9.06 1.74 8.68
C GLN A 51 9.25 1.68 7.17
N MET A 52 8.31 2.24 6.39
CA MET A 52 8.46 2.29 4.93
C MET A 52 9.67 3.14 4.49
N ALA A 53 9.90 4.29 5.13
CA ALA A 53 11.05 5.14 4.85
C ALA A 53 12.38 4.45 5.21
N ALA A 54 12.42 3.71 6.31
CA ALA A 54 13.58 2.92 6.70
C ALA A 54 13.87 1.81 5.67
N ALA A 55 12.85 1.05 5.25
CA ALA A 55 13.01 0.01 4.23
C ALA A 55 13.51 0.56 2.89
N LEU A 56 12.95 1.69 2.42
CA LEU A 56 13.43 2.34 1.20
C LEU A 56 14.84 2.89 1.34
N THR A 57 15.22 3.40 2.52
CA THR A 57 16.61 3.84 2.77
C THR A 57 17.58 2.69 2.59
N GLN A 58 17.26 1.52 3.13
CA GLN A 58 18.07 0.32 2.97
C GLN A 58 18.17 -0.11 1.51
N VAL A 59 17.04 -0.18 0.80
CA VAL A 59 17.00 -0.69 -0.59
C VAL A 59 17.64 0.27 -1.59
N LEU A 60 17.41 1.58 -1.43
CA LEU A 60 17.87 2.59 -2.39
C LEU A 60 19.30 3.09 -2.09
N GLY A 61 19.86 2.75 -0.93
CA GLY A 61 21.20 3.17 -0.53
C GLY A 61 21.34 4.68 -0.29
N GLN A 62 20.23 5.39 -0.09
CA GLN A 62 20.21 6.83 0.18
C GLN A 62 19.16 7.19 1.23
N PRO A 63 19.35 8.28 2.00
CA PRO A 63 18.41 8.66 3.05
C PRO A 63 17.01 8.95 2.49
N VAL A 64 16.01 8.20 2.97
CA VAL A 64 14.60 8.41 2.68
C VAL A 64 13.88 8.78 3.96
N ARG A 65 13.11 9.88 3.94
CA ARG A 65 12.36 10.36 5.10
C ARG A 65 10.86 10.30 4.91
N TYR A 66 10.18 9.93 5.98
CA TYR A 66 8.74 10.07 6.08
C TYR A 66 8.37 11.52 6.39
N GLN A 67 7.50 12.12 5.57
CA GLN A 67 6.91 13.42 5.83
C GLN A 67 5.39 13.26 6.01
N ALA A 68 4.92 13.57 7.22
CA ALA A 68 3.50 13.65 7.47
C ALA A 68 2.93 14.90 6.76
N VAL A 69 1.86 14.68 6.00
CA VAL A 69 1.03 15.70 5.36
C VAL A 69 -0.39 15.39 5.79
N SER A 70 -1.08 16.36 6.37
CA SER A 70 -2.45 16.16 6.84
C SER A 70 -3.40 16.00 5.64
N PRO A 71 -4.53 15.29 5.80
CA PRO A 71 -5.52 15.17 4.74
C PRO A 71 -6.00 16.53 4.23
N GLU A 72 -6.18 17.51 5.11
CA GLU A 72 -6.63 18.87 4.76
C GLU A 72 -5.64 19.54 3.81
N VAL A 73 -4.35 19.52 4.16
CA VAL A 73 -3.28 20.06 3.30
C VAL A 73 -3.19 19.28 1.98
N TYR A 74 -3.38 17.96 2.02
CA TYR A 74 -3.29 17.14 0.82
C TYR A 74 -4.36 17.50 -0.23
N ARG A 75 -5.59 17.82 0.22
CA ARG A 75 -6.68 18.23 -0.67
C ARG A 75 -6.38 19.56 -1.38
N THR A 76 -5.57 20.43 -0.79
CA THR A 76 -5.22 21.73 -1.40
C THR A 76 -4.19 21.63 -2.53
N PHE A 77 -3.66 20.44 -2.85
CA PHE A 77 -2.64 20.28 -3.89
C PHE A 77 -3.18 20.44 -5.32
N GLY A 78 -4.50 20.58 -5.50
CA GLY A 78 -5.11 21.08 -6.75
C GLY A 78 -5.02 20.14 -7.95
N PHE A 79 -4.58 18.89 -7.77
CA PHE A 79 -4.59 17.88 -8.83
C PHE A 79 -5.94 17.15 -8.88
N PRO A 80 -6.38 16.68 -10.06
CA PRO A 80 -7.64 15.94 -10.21
C PRO A 80 -7.70 14.71 -9.28
N GLY A 81 -8.74 14.61 -8.45
CA GLY A 81 -8.90 13.54 -7.46
C GLY A 81 -8.18 13.77 -6.12
N GLY A 82 -7.64 14.98 -5.88
CA GLY A 82 -7.00 15.35 -4.62
C GLY A 82 -7.89 15.17 -3.40
N ASP A 83 -9.18 15.52 -3.52
CA ASP A 83 -10.18 15.35 -2.46
C ASP A 83 -10.41 13.88 -2.11
N ASP A 84 -10.59 13.02 -3.10
CA ASP A 84 -10.82 11.59 -2.91
C ASP A 84 -9.64 10.90 -2.25
N ILE A 85 -8.42 11.22 -2.68
CA ILE A 85 -7.20 10.66 -2.09
C ILE A 85 -6.99 11.21 -0.67
N GLY A 86 -7.30 12.48 -0.43
CA GLY A 86 -7.31 13.08 0.92
C GLY A 86 -8.27 12.33 1.85
N ASN A 87 -9.50 12.08 1.39
CA ASN A 87 -10.51 11.31 2.11
C ASN A 87 -10.04 9.87 2.39
N MET A 88 -9.44 9.20 1.40
CA MET A 88 -8.89 7.86 1.56
C MET A 88 -7.80 7.81 2.64
N PHE A 89 -6.88 8.78 2.66
CA PHE A 89 -5.85 8.84 3.68
C PHE A 89 -6.39 9.17 5.06
N GLN A 90 -7.39 10.05 5.15
CA GLN A 90 -8.08 10.33 6.40
C GLN A 90 -8.74 9.07 6.96
N PHE A 91 -9.46 8.31 6.14
CA PHE A 91 -10.07 7.05 6.58
C PHE A 91 -9.03 6.04 7.09
N LYS A 92 -7.91 5.87 6.36
CA LYS A 92 -6.81 4.97 6.76
C LYS A 92 -6.13 5.39 8.06
N HIS A 93 -6.15 6.68 8.38
CA HIS A 93 -5.60 7.24 9.62
C HIS A 93 -6.59 7.08 10.78
N ASP A 94 -7.81 7.60 10.64
CA ASP A 94 -8.81 7.68 11.72
C ASP A 94 -9.41 6.31 12.05
N PHE A 95 -9.54 5.42 11.05
CA PHE A 95 -10.10 4.07 11.19
C PHE A 95 -9.05 2.98 10.94
N ASN A 96 -7.79 3.24 11.33
CA ASN A 96 -6.67 2.36 11.02
C ASN A 96 -6.89 0.90 11.48
N ALA A 97 -7.39 0.69 12.70
CA ALA A 97 -7.64 -0.64 13.23
C ALA A 97 -8.66 -1.43 12.37
N ALA A 98 -9.76 -0.79 11.97
CA ALA A 98 -10.75 -1.40 11.09
C ALA A 98 -10.19 -1.63 9.67
N PHE A 99 -9.42 -0.67 9.16
CA PHE A 99 -8.80 -0.75 7.83
C PHE A 99 -7.81 -1.92 7.74
N CYS A 100 -6.91 -2.06 8.73
CA CYS A 100 -5.92 -3.13 8.81
C CYS A 100 -6.56 -4.47 9.18
N GLY A 101 -7.52 -4.49 10.11
CA GLY A 101 -8.20 -5.72 10.55
C GLY A 101 -8.95 -6.43 9.41
N ALA A 102 -9.48 -5.68 8.45
CA ALA A 102 -10.10 -6.25 7.25
C ALA A 102 -9.10 -6.84 6.23
N ARG A 103 -7.79 -6.70 6.44
CA ARG A 103 -6.71 -7.01 5.49
C ARG A 103 -5.57 -7.77 6.15
N ASP A 104 -5.86 -8.89 6.81
CA ASP A 104 -4.82 -9.68 7.47
C ASP A 104 -3.76 -10.20 6.47
N PRO A 105 -2.47 -9.80 6.60
CA PRO A 105 -1.40 -10.29 5.74
C PRO A 105 -1.18 -11.81 5.83
N ALA A 106 -1.51 -12.44 6.96
CA ALA A 106 -1.39 -13.89 7.11
C ALA A 106 -2.37 -14.61 6.18
N VAL A 107 -3.62 -14.14 6.10
CA VAL A 107 -4.64 -14.68 5.18
C VAL A 107 -4.20 -14.48 3.73
N ALA A 108 -3.71 -13.28 3.39
CA ALA A 108 -3.25 -12.98 2.04
C ALA A 108 -2.06 -13.87 1.62
N ARG A 109 -1.12 -14.12 2.55
CA ARG A 109 0.06 -14.98 2.31
C ARG A 109 -0.29 -16.46 2.24
N ALA A 110 -1.27 -16.93 2.99
CA ALA A 110 -1.79 -18.29 2.86
C ALA A 110 -2.40 -18.55 1.48
N LEU A 111 -3.06 -17.54 0.90
CA LEU A 111 -3.62 -17.60 -0.45
C LEU A 111 -2.59 -17.45 -1.56
N HIS A 112 -1.52 -16.68 -1.30
CA HIS A 112 -0.44 -16.46 -2.24
C HIS A 112 0.90 -16.41 -1.49
N PRO A 113 1.60 -17.55 -1.33
CA PRO A 113 2.86 -17.60 -0.60
C PRO A 113 3.97 -16.72 -1.19
N GLY A 114 3.89 -16.41 -2.49
CA GLY A 114 4.81 -15.50 -3.18
C GLY A 114 4.49 -14.01 -3.00
N LEU A 115 3.63 -13.63 -2.05
CA LEU A 115 3.28 -12.24 -1.80
C LEU A 115 4.49 -11.49 -1.22
N LEU A 116 5.01 -10.53 -1.99
CA LEU A 116 6.19 -9.76 -1.63
C LEU A 116 5.96 -8.89 -0.39
N THR A 117 6.98 -8.78 0.44
CA THR A 117 7.07 -7.74 1.48
C THR A 117 7.35 -6.37 0.86
N PHE A 118 7.15 -5.33 1.66
CA PHE A 118 7.44 -3.96 1.26
C PHE A 118 8.93 -3.73 1.00
N GLU A 119 9.84 -4.52 1.58
CA GLU A 119 11.28 -4.46 1.27
C GLU A 119 11.62 -5.22 -0.02
N GLN A 120 11.01 -6.39 -0.23
CA GLN A 120 11.26 -7.23 -1.39
C GLN A 120 10.81 -6.57 -2.70
N TRP A 121 9.68 -5.86 -2.70
CA TRP A 121 9.17 -5.24 -3.91
C TRP A 121 10.09 -4.13 -4.47
N PRO A 122 10.53 -3.13 -3.69
CA PRO A 122 11.53 -2.16 -4.12
C PRO A 122 12.85 -2.84 -4.48
N ALA A 123 13.30 -3.86 -3.75
CA ALA A 123 14.57 -4.54 -4.08
C ALA A 123 14.52 -5.14 -5.50
N ALA A 124 13.38 -5.71 -5.90
CA ALA A 124 13.15 -6.25 -7.24
C ALA A 124 12.86 -5.19 -8.32
N ASN A 125 12.56 -3.94 -7.94
CA ASN A 125 12.09 -2.89 -8.86
C ASN A 125 12.86 -1.57 -8.79
N LYS A 126 13.93 -1.49 -7.99
CA LYS A 126 14.63 -0.23 -7.65
C LYS A 126 15.08 0.58 -8.87
N ASP A 127 15.48 -0.09 -9.95
CA ASP A 127 15.97 0.56 -11.17
C ASP A 127 14.85 1.27 -11.95
N ARG A 128 13.58 1.03 -11.57
CA ARG A 128 12.38 1.68 -12.13
C ARG A 128 11.87 2.83 -11.27
N ILE A 129 12.44 3.03 -10.09
CA ILE A 129 12.02 4.09 -9.16
C ILE A 129 12.79 5.36 -9.56
N PRO A 130 12.11 6.42 -10.03
CA PRO A 130 12.79 7.67 -10.38
C PRO A 130 13.37 8.30 -9.12
N LEU A 131 14.69 8.38 -9.06
CA LEU A 131 15.42 9.08 -8.00
C LEU A 131 15.67 10.52 -8.46
N SER A 132 15.48 11.47 -7.56
CA SER A 132 15.73 12.90 -7.77
C SER A 132 17.20 13.24 -7.70
#